data_AF-A0AA88D9Y1-F1
#
_entry.id   AF-A0AA88D9Y1-F1
#
_cell.length_a   1.000
_cell.length_b   1.000
_cell.length_c   1.000
_cell.angle_alpha   90.00
_cell.angle_beta   90.00
_cell.angle_gamma   90.00
#
_symmetry.space_group_name_H-M   'P 1'
#
loop_
_entity.id
_entity.type
_entity.pdbx_description
1 polymer ?
#
loop_
_entity_poly.entity_id
_entity_poly.type
_entity_poly.pdbx_seq_one_letter_code
_entity_poly.pdbx_strand_id
1 'polypeptide(L)' 'MGIHLNQFMGSSSSIGAKRVRNVCVAFRAASEQSNRAGCLRALELLEHEYCYLKNKLHELFQIEQQRALAAGARYPMQN' A
#
# COMPACT_ATOMS: atom_id res chain seq x y z
N MET A 1 -18.23 -8.11 -2.50
CA MET A 1 -17.54 -6.80 -2.47
C MET A 1 -17.20 -6.33 -1.04
N GLY A 2 -18.16 -6.23 -0.13
CA GLY A 2 -17.97 -5.61 1.20
C GLY A 2 -16.90 -6.26 2.10
N ILE A 3 -16.77 -7.59 2.09
CA ILE A 3 -15.77 -8.31 2.89
C ILE A 3 -14.34 -7.98 2.43
N HIS A 4 -14.08 -7.99 1.13
CA HIS A 4 -12.76 -7.65 0.57
C HIS A 4 -12.38 -6.18 0.87
N LEU A 5 -13.33 -5.25 0.74
CA LEU A 5 -13.09 -3.84 1.09
C LEU A 5 -12.86 -3.66 2.60
N ASN A 6 -13.56 -4.39 3.47
CA ASN A 6 -13.31 -4.37 4.92
C ASN A 6 -11.88 -4.83 5.24
N GLN A 7 -11.48 -5.96 4.68
CA GLN A 7 -10.14 -6.51 4.88
C GLN A 7 -9.07 -5.53 4.37
N PHE A 8 -9.23 -4.99 3.16
CA PHE A 8 -8.23 -4.11 2.55
C PHE A 8 -8.15 -2.74 3.24
N MET A 9 -9.26 -2.20 3.74
CA MET A 9 -9.24 -1.00 4.59
C MET A 9 -8.52 -1.24 5.92
N GLY A 10 -8.73 -2.42 6.54
CA GLY A 10 -8.06 -2.79 7.79
C GLY A 10 -6.55 -2.92 7.60
N SER A 11 -6.11 -3.70 6.61
CA SER A 11 -4.69 -3.91 6.32
C SER A 11 -3.98 -2.63 5.85
N SER A 12 -4.63 -1.80 5.03
CA SER A 12 -4.05 -0.51 4.64
C SER A 12 -3.94 0.45 5.84
N SER A 13 -4.91 0.44 6.76
CA SER A 13 -4.84 1.27 7.97
C SER A 13 -3.71 0.85 8.91
N SER A 14 -3.47 -0.46 9.09
CA SER A 14 -2.46 -0.96 10.02
C SER A 14 -1.02 -0.59 9.64
N ILE A 15 -0.77 -0.34 8.35
CA ILE A 15 0.55 0.09 7.84
C ILE A 15 0.60 1.58 7.48
N GLY A 16 -0.45 2.35 7.78
CA GLY A 16 -0.50 3.79 7.46
C GLY A 16 -0.68 4.13 5.96
N ALA A 17 -1.16 3.19 5.14
CA ALA A 17 -1.41 3.37 3.71
C ALA A 17 -2.69 4.21 3.44
N LYS A 18 -2.64 5.49 3.81
CA LYS A 18 -3.78 6.42 3.80
C LYS A 18 -4.46 6.55 2.42
N ARG A 19 -3.68 6.63 1.33
CA ARG A 19 -4.23 6.79 -0.03
C ARG A 19 -5.05 5.57 -0.44
N VAL A 20 -4.50 4.37 -0.28
CA VAL A 20 -5.19 3.09 -0.54
C VAL A 20 -6.48 2.98 0.30
N ARG A 21 -6.41 3.29 1.60
CA ARG A 21 -7.58 3.29 2.49
C ARG A 21 -8.68 4.24 1.98
N ASN A 22 -8.31 5.46 1.60
CA ASN A 22 -9.27 6.47 1.14
C ASN A 22 -9.98 6.02 -0.15
N VAL A 23 -9.27 5.39 -1.09
CA VAL A 23 -9.89 4.82 -2.28
C VAL A 23 -10.87 3.70 -1.92
N CYS A 24 -10.55 2.85 -0.94
CA CYS A 24 -11.47 1.81 -0.49
C CYS A 24 -12.75 2.37 0.13
N VAL A 25 -12.66 3.50 0.85
CA VAL A 25 -13.83 4.20 1.39
C VAL A 25 -14.71 4.72 0.24
N ALA A 26 -14.12 5.35 -0.78
CA ALA A 26 -14.85 5.81 -1.96
C ALA A 26 -15.46 4.64 -2.76
N PHE A 27 -14.74 3.52 -2.89
CA PHE A 27 -15.22 2.31 -3.56
C PHE A 27 -16.42 1.71 -2.82
N ARG A 28 -16.39 1.68 -1.49
CA ARG A 28 -17.55 1.24 -0.69
C ARG A 28 -18.78 2.10 -0.98
N ALA A 29 -18.63 3.43 -0.94
CA ALA A 29 -19.74 4.33 -1.22
C ALA A 29 -20.31 4.14 -2.64
N ALA A 30 -19.44 3.96 -3.64
CA ALA A 30 -19.88 3.66 -5.01
C ALA A 30 -20.62 2.31 -5.11
N SER A 31 -20.18 1.31 -4.35
CA SER A 31 -20.81 -0.02 -4.29
C SER A 31 -22.19 0.04 -3.63
N GLU A 32 -22.32 0.79 -2.54
CA GLU A 32 -23.58 1.00 -1.80
C GLU A 32 -24.62 1.74 -2.67
N GLN A 33 -24.17 2.67 -3.51
CA GLN A 33 -25.01 3.40 -4.46
C GLN A 33 -25.32 2.62 -5.74
N SER A 34 -24.88 1.35 -5.87
CA SER A 34 -24.96 0.56 -7.11
C SER A 34 -24.38 1.28 -8.34
N ASN A 35 -23.42 2.18 -8.13
CA ASN A 35 -22.81 2.99 -9.18
C ASN A 35 -21.68 2.19 -9.87
N ARG A 36 -22.04 1.40 -10.88
CA ARG A 36 -21.09 0.55 -11.62
C ARG A 36 -19.89 1.31 -12.18
N ALA A 37 -20.12 2.48 -12.78
CA ALA A 37 -19.05 3.31 -13.32
C ALA A 37 -18.12 3.84 -12.22
N GLY A 38 -18.69 4.22 -11.07
CA GLY A 38 -17.93 4.59 -9.88
C GLY A 38 -17.08 3.45 -9.34
N CYS A 39 -17.62 2.22 -9.29
CA CYS A 39 -16.89 1.03 -8.86
C CYS A 39 -15.69 0.72 -9.77
N LEU A 40 -15.87 0.79 -11.09
CA LEU A 40 -14.78 0.54 -12.04
C LEU A 40 -13.66 1.58 -11.89
N ARG A 41 -14.00 2.87 -11.83
CA ARG A 41 -13.01 3.93 -11.58
C ARG A 41 -12.30 3.78 -10.24
N ALA A 42 -13.04 3.40 -9.20
CA ALA A 42 -12.47 3.19 -7.87
C ALA A 42 -11.51 1.99 -7.86
N LEU A 43 -11.80 0.94 -8.63
CA LEU A 43 -10.92 -0.22 -8.77
C LEU A 43 -9.61 0.13 -9.50
N GLU A 44 -9.70 0.85 -10.63
CA GLU A 44 -8.51 1.34 -11.37
C GLU A 44 -7.63 2.22 -10.49
N LEU A 45 -8.26 3.14 -9.74
CA LEU A 45 -7.52 3.99 -8.82
C LEU A 45 -6.91 3.19 -7.66
N LEU A 46 -7.61 2.16 -7.16
CA LEU A 46 -7.11 1.32 -6.07
C LEU A 46 -5.85 0.56 -6.50
N GLU A 47 -5.84 0.02 -7.72
CA GLU A 47 -4.70 -0.65 -8.31
C GLU A 47 -3.51 0.30 -8.46
N HIS A 48 -3.76 1.51 -8.98
CA HIS A 48 -2.73 2.54 -9.11
C HIS A 48 -2.10 2.91 -7.76
N GLU A 49 -2.93 3.20 -6.75
CA GLU A 49 -2.48 3.57 -5.40
C GLU A 49 -1.71 2.45 -4.71
N TYR A 50 -2.15 1.20 -4.89
CA TYR A 50 -1.46 0.03 -4.38
C TYR A 50 -0.08 -0.14 -5.02
N CYS A 51 0.00 -0.09 -6.35
CA CYS A 51 1.25 -0.22 -7.09
C CYS A 51 2.23 0.92 -6.74
N TYR A 52 1.73 2.15 -6.63
CA TYR A 52 2.53 3.29 -6.19
C TYR A 52 3.14 3.06 -4.81
N LEU A 53 2.32 2.67 -3.82
CA LEU A 53 2.79 2.39 -2.47
C LEU A 53 3.81 1.25 -2.44
N LYS A 54 3.52 0.15 -3.14
CA LYS A 54 4.41 -1.02 -3.23
C LYS A 54 5.79 -0.62 -3.74
N ASN A 55 5.84 0.19 -4.80
CA ASN A 55 7.10 0.65 -5.39
C ASN A 55 7.88 1.54 -4.41
N LYS A 56 7.19 2.46 -3.71
CA LYS A 56 7.85 3.32 -2.71
C LYS A 56 8.37 2.55 -1.50
N LEU A 57 7.64 1.54 -1.04
CA LEU A 57 8.12 0.66 0.03
C LEU A 57 9.31 -0.18 -0.44
N HIS A 58 9.29 -0.67 -1.68
CA HIS A 58 10.42 -1.40 -2.26
C HIS A 58 11.68 -0.51 -2.34
N GLU A 59 11.57 0.71 -2.86
CA GLU A 59 12.65 1.70 -2.88
C GLU A 59 13.20 1.96 -1.46
N LEU A 60 12.30 2.17 -0.48
CA LEU A 60 12.68 2.39 0.91
C LEU A 60 13.47 1.21 1.48
N PHE A 61 12.96 -0.02 1.33
CA PHE A 61 13.63 -1.21 1.85
C PHE A 61 14.98 -1.48 1.18
N GLN A 62 15.13 -1.19 -0.11
CA GLN A 62 16.42 -1.27 -0.79
C GLN A 62 17.44 -0.31 -0.19
N ILE A 63 17.04 0.94 0.07
CA ILE A 63 17.90 1.95 0.70
C ILE A 63 18.30 1.52 2.12
N GLU A 64 17.34 1.04 2.93
CA GLU A 64 17.62 0.60 4.29
C GLU A 64 18.54 -0.63 4.32
N GLN A 65 18.36 -1.58 3.40
CA GLN A 65 19.26 -2.73 3.26
C GLN A 65 20.69 -2.29 2.87
N GLN A 66 20.82 -1.37 1.91
CA GLN A 66 22.13 -0.83 1.52
C GLN A 66 22.82 -0.10 2.68
N ARG A 67 22.05 0.66 3.49
CA ARG A 67 22.56 1.33 4.69
C ARG A 67 23.02 0.33 5.75
N ALA A 68 22.24 -0.72 6.01
CA ALA A 68 22.61 -1.76 6.96
C ALA A 68 23.88 -2.50 6.55
N LEU A 69 24.01 -2.85 5.26
CA LEU A 69 25.22 -3.47 4.71
C LEU A 69 26.44 -2.54 4.80
N ALA A 70 26.27 -1.25 4.46
CA ALA A 70 27.33 -0.25 4.55
C ALA A 70 27.77 0.01 6.00
N ALA A 71 26.84 -0.08 6.97
CA ALA A 71 27.15 0.01 8.39
C ALA A 71 27.87 -1.25 8.91
N GLY A 72 27.46 -2.44 8.47
CA GLY A 72 28.12 -3.71 8.78
C GLY A 72 29.54 -3.81 8.20
N ALA A 73 29.77 -3.24 7.00
CA ALA A 73 31.09 -3.18 6.37
C ALA A 73 32.08 -2.24 7.08
N ARG A 74 31.62 -1.35 7.98
CA ARG A 74 32.49 -0.44 8.74
C ARG A 74 33.12 -1.08 9.98
N TYR A 75 32.69 -2.27 10.39
CA TYR A 75 33.36 -3.04 11.43
C TYR A 75 33.92 -4.32 10.80
N PRO A 76 35.25 -4.42 10.59
CA PRO A 76 35.81 -5.72 10.27
C PRO A 76 35.52 -6.63 11.47
N MET A 77 34.82 -7.74 11.24
CA MET A 77 34.77 -8.86 12.17
C MET A 77 36.21 -9.36 12.33
N GLN A 78 36.93 -8.85 13.32
CA GLN A 78 38.16 -9.46 13.81
C GLN A 78 37.74 -10.68 14.63
N ASN A 79 37.97 -11.87 14.08
CA ASN A 79 38.35 -13.10 14.79
C ASN A 79 38.85 -14.11 13.77
#